data_AF-A0AAD5LMN8-F1
#
_entry.id   AF-A0AAD5LMN8-F1
#
_cell.length_a   1.000
_cell.length_b   1.000
_cell.length_c   1.000
_cell.angle_alpha   90.00
_cell.angle_beta   90.00
_cell.angle_gamma   90.00
#
_symmetry.space_group_name_H-M   'P 1'
#
loop_
_entity.id
_entity.type
_entity.pdbx_description
1 polymer ?
#
loop_
_entity_poly.entity_id
_entity_poly.type
_entity_poly.pdbx_seq_one_letter_code
_entity_poly.pdbx_strand_id
1 'polypeptide(L)'
;MKTEADWKYSPVLLYRPEIHPYDFPRMKPSFPKKRRAPEGEDYLVSTPMLYCLLIGILAVSAILFIVMGILVTMFFSQIIDNFIYKELVLKVGGETYEMWRKPPVEPQMKVYFFNVTNPRDFLQGEKPIFREIGPYVYNEKWEKVNFTWHPNGTVSYQPTKTFFFNREQSYGDESDLVQTLNIPLISAADQMKYAVKLTRLALGSMLGVLNQETFTVRSVRDLMWGYNDSLFRLAKDVMPPENVVPHDLFGLFVGKNGSAADGVFTISTGAKSMANYAAIDNWNGMTKLPFWQADTCNRIVGTDGTAYPPDLTPNTTIHMFNPELCRSLPLVYHKDVVHNGVAGYRFSPPTNTFDTPATNPDNACFCPPGTMERDGNCGTQGLFNISSCKFGAPMAISWPHFLHGDPKLLENVEGLSPDPNRHGFFIDFQPKLTIAMAAKARMQINLMLSKVEDIKQVVGLREMAFPLFWFESGIDKLPEEVNQKLKMVAEMPEAARAGISYSMFGLGGILLFCVALMIWKRMKSKSYGAGGMSNADVEFEKRTDAVTVHKTNGKSRSAEESTDLPR
;
A
#
# COMPACT_ATOMS: atom_id res chain seq x y z
N MET A 1 45.99 -4.31 -46.26
CA MET A 1 46.46 -5.49 -45.51
C MET A 1 45.20 -6.15 -44.94
N LYS A 2 44.51 -7.08 -45.64
CA LYS A 2 44.78 -8.54 -45.82
C LYS A 2 45.03 -9.23 -44.47
N THR A 3 44.29 -10.24 -43.99
CA THR A 3 43.48 -11.34 -44.57
C THR A 3 42.59 -11.94 -43.44
N GLU A 4 41.29 -12.21 -43.58
CA GLU A 4 40.54 -13.32 -44.24
C GLU A 4 40.42 -14.66 -43.47
N ALA A 5 39.17 -15.09 -43.22
CA ALA A 5 38.54 -16.40 -43.55
C ALA A 5 37.30 -16.60 -42.62
N ASP A 6 36.01 -16.49 -42.99
CA ASP A 6 35.19 -16.89 -44.16
C ASP A 6 34.64 -18.33 -44.05
N TRP A 7 33.33 -18.49 -43.80
CA TRP A 7 32.53 -19.68 -44.16
C TRP A 7 31.08 -19.29 -44.52
N LYS A 8 30.67 -19.77 -45.70
CA LYS A 8 29.49 -19.39 -46.50
C LYS A 8 28.28 -20.31 -46.33
N TYR A 9 27.14 -19.77 -46.75
CA TYR A 9 25.78 -20.32 -46.90
C TYR A 9 25.53 -21.26 -48.10
N SER A 10 24.40 -21.99 -48.00
CA SER A 10 23.44 -22.43 -49.06
C SER A 10 23.62 -23.84 -49.71
N PRO A 11 22.60 -24.39 -50.44
CA PRO A 11 21.39 -25.07 -49.91
C PRO A 11 21.16 -26.46 -50.58
N VAL A 12 20.19 -27.28 -50.12
CA VAL A 12 19.86 -28.56 -50.79
C VAL A 12 18.43 -28.57 -51.32
N LEU A 13 18.33 -28.85 -52.62
CA LEU A 13 17.15 -28.93 -53.49
C LEU A 13 16.46 -30.31 -53.43
N LEU A 14 15.16 -30.26 -53.74
CA LEU A 14 14.21 -31.36 -53.97
C LEU A 14 14.66 -32.39 -55.02
N TYR A 15 14.31 -33.67 -54.85
CA TYR A 15 14.04 -34.58 -55.96
C TYR A 15 13.03 -35.70 -55.60
N ARG A 16 12.03 -35.87 -56.47
CA ARG A 16 10.96 -36.88 -56.50
C ARG A 16 11.39 -38.00 -57.47
N PRO A 17 11.07 -39.29 -57.24
CA PRO A 17 11.02 -40.24 -58.35
C PRO A 17 9.61 -40.82 -58.56
N GLU A 18 9.13 -40.71 -59.80
CA GLU A 18 8.09 -41.54 -60.40
C GLU A 18 8.76 -42.63 -61.24
N ILE A 19 8.36 -43.90 -61.10
CA ILE A 19 8.54 -44.95 -62.12
C ILE A 19 7.29 -45.88 -62.12
N HIS A 20 6.69 -46.03 -63.29
CA HIS A 20 5.69 -47.01 -63.76
C HIS A 20 6.37 -47.85 -64.89
N PRO A 21 5.74 -48.83 -65.58
CA PRO A 21 4.93 -50.03 -65.23
C PRO A 21 5.40 -51.34 -65.98
N TYR A 22 4.57 -52.40 -65.98
CA TYR A 22 4.63 -53.72 -66.70
C TYR A 22 5.42 -54.86 -65.98
N ASP A 23 4.95 -56.11 -65.82
CA ASP A 23 4.16 -56.96 -66.74
C ASP A 23 3.32 -58.09 -66.06
N PHE A 24 2.31 -58.57 -66.79
CA PHE A 24 1.19 -59.51 -66.51
C PHE A 24 1.58 -61.02 -66.63
N PRO A 25 0.82 -62.04 -66.12
CA PRO A 25 -0.46 -62.45 -66.74
C PRO A 25 -1.59 -63.04 -65.85
N ARG A 26 -2.78 -63.01 -66.44
CA ARG A 26 -4.09 -63.52 -65.96
C ARG A 26 -4.14 -65.05 -65.85
N MET A 27 -4.85 -65.55 -64.83
CA MET A 27 -5.73 -66.73 -64.94
C MET A 27 -6.94 -66.59 -63.99
N LYS A 28 -8.14 -66.86 -64.51
CA LYS A 28 -9.42 -67.15 -63.82
C LYS A 28 -9.85 -68.56 -64.30
N PRO A 29 -10.89 -69.22 -63.76
CA PRO A 29 -11.56 -69.16 -62.45
C PRO A 29 -11.83 -70.56 -61.84
N SER A 30 -12.23 -70.68 -60.56
CA SER A 30 -13.19 -71.73 -60.10
C SER A 30 -13.56 -71.58 -58.61
N PHE A 31 -14.85 -71.56 -58.31
CA PHE A 31 -15.40 -71.72 -56.95
C PHE A 31 -15.29 -73.17 -56.46
N PRO A 32 -15.16 -73.39 -55.13
CA PRO A 32 -16.00 -74.41 -54.51
C PRO A 32 -16.74 -73.93 -53.25
N LYS A 33 -17.83 -74.65 -52.99
CA LYS A 33 -18.90 -74.45 -52.00
C LYS A 33 -18.46 -74.66 -50.54
N LYS A 34 -19.24 -74.02 -49.66
CA LYS A 34 -19.49 -74.28 -48.22
C LYS A 34 -19.03 -75.66 -47.69
N ARG A 35 -18.30 -75.65 -46.57
CA ARG A 35 -18.41 -76.66 -45.48
C ARG A 35 -18.60 -75.95 -44.15
N ARG A 36 -19.46 -76.53 -43.30
CA ARG A 36 -19.81 -76.11 -41.94
C ARG A 36 -18.84 -76.68 -40.89
N ALA A 37 -18.80 -75.97 -39.76
CA ALA A 37 -18.52 -76.40 -38.37
C ALA A 37 -17.04 -76.64 -37.99
N PRO A 38 -16.62 -76.42 -36.72
CA PRO A 38 -17.45 -76.35 -35.51
C PRO A 38 -17.35 -75.06 -34.67
N GLU A 39 -18.37 -74.91 -33.83
CA GLU A 39 -18.51 -73.94 -32.73
C GLU A 39 -17.31 -74.01 -31.80
N GLY A 40 -16.73 -72.84 -31.51
CA GLY A 40 -15.69 -72.63 -30.51
C GLY A 40 -16.18 -71.63 -29.49
N GLU A 41 -16.62 -72.19 -28.38
CA GLU A 41 -16.74 -71.71 -27.00
C GLU A 41 -16.60 -70.21 -26.68
N ASP A 42 -17.57 -69.77 -25.89
CA ASP A 42 -17.76 -68.47 -25.27
C ASP A 42 -16.54 -67.91 -24.52
N TYR A 43 -16.10 -66.72 -24.95
CA TYR A 43 -15.52 -65.70 -24.05
C TYR A 43 -16.38 -64.43 -24.11
N LEU A 44 -17.65 -64.56 -23.74
CA LEU A 44 -18.56 -63.44 -23.52
C LEU A 44 -18.33 -62.86 -22.11
N VAL A 45 -17.22 -62.14 -21.93
CA VAL A 45 -17.02 -61.27 -20.78
C VAL A 45 -17.99 -60.08 -20.92
N SER A 46 -19.11 -60.16 -20.21
CA SER A 46 -20.04 -59.11 -19.77
C SER A 46 -19.88 -57.66 -20.31
N THR A 47 -20.16 -57.44 -21.60
CA THR A 47 -20.27 -56.09 -22.22
C THR A 47 -21.19 -55.08 -21.49
N PRO A 48 -22.33 -55.45 -20.85
CA PRO A 48 -23.15 -54.47 -20.12
C PRO A 48 -22.56 -54.08 -18.75
N MET A 49 -21.73 -54.92 -18.15
CA MET A 49 -21.14 -54.69 -16.82
C MET A 49 -20.01 -53.67 -16.92
N LEU A 50 -19.15 -53.80 -17.93
CA LEU A 50 -18.10 -52.83 -18.25
C LEU A 50 -18.67 -51.44 -18.61
N TYR A 51 -19.80 -51.41 -19.32
CA TYR A 51 -20.49 -50.16 -19.69
C TYR A 51 -21.13 -49.44 -18.49
N CYS A 52 -21.69 -50.19 -17.52
CA CYS A 52 -22.14 -49.63 -16.24
C CYS A 52 -20.96 -49.05 -15.43
N LEU A 53 -19.84 -49.77 -15.39
CA LEU A 53 -18.64 -49.36 -14.66
C LEU A 53 -18.07 -48.05 -15.21
N LEU A 54 -18.00 -47.92 -16.54
CA LEU A 54 -17.55 -46.71 -17.22
C LEU A 54 -18.45 -45.49 -16.91
N ILE A 55 -19.78 -45.66 -16.95
CA ILE A 55 -20.73 -44.61 -16.58
C ILE A 55 -20.54 -44.20 -15.11
N GLY A 56 -20.34 -45.18 -14.21
CA GLY A 56 -20.07 -44.94 -12.80
C GLY A 56 -18.80 -44.12 -12.58
N ILE A 57 -17.68 -44.51 -13.22
CA ILE A 57 -16.40 -43.79 -13.14
C ILE A 57 -16.54 -42.35 -13.66
N LEU A 58 -17.20 -42.16 -14.81
CA LEU A 58 -17.40 -40.83 -15.38
C LEU A 58 -18.30 -39.95 -14.50
N ALA A 59 -19.39 -40.51 -13.95
CA ALA A 59 -20.26 -39.78 -13.02
C ALA A 59 -19.52 -39.37 -11.73
N VAL A 60 -18.73 -40.29 -11.15
CA VAL A 60 -17.92 -39.99 -9.97
C VAL A 60 -16.87 -38.91 -10.28
N SER A 61 -16.18 -39.01 -11.43
CA SER A 61 -15.21 -37.99 -11.85
C SER A 61 -15.87 -36.63 -12.07
N ALA A 62 -17.07 -36.59 -12.64
CA ALA A 62 -17.82 -35.35 -12.85
C ALA A 62 -18.18 -34.68 -11.53
N ILE A 63 -18.68 -35.46 -10.57
CA ILE A 63 -18.99 -34.99 -9.21
C ILE A 63 -17.71 -34.48 -8.54
N LEU A 64 -16.59 -35.19 -8.66
CA LEU A 64 -15.30 -34.78 -8.10
C LEU A 64 -14.84 -33.42 -8.67
N PHE A 65 -14.95 -33.20 -9.99
CA PHE A 65 -14.59 -31.92 -10.60
C PHE A 65 -15.50 -30.77 -10.13
N ILE A 66 -16.80 -31.02 -9.97
CA ILE A 66 -17.74 -30.02 -9.44
C ILE A 66 -17.42 -29.70 -7.98
N VAL A 67 -17.19 -30.71 -7.14
CA VAL A 67 -16.82 -30.54 -5.73
C VAL A 67 -15.49 -29.79 -5.62
N MET A 68 -14.48 -30.15 -6.41
CA MET A 68 -13.20 -29.42 -6.45
C MET A 68 -13.37 -27.98 -6.94
N GLY A 69 -14.21 -27.73 -7.94
CA GLY A 69 -14.56 -26.38 -8.37
C GLY A 69 -15.17 -25.55 -7.24
N ILE A 70 -16.11 -26.13 -6.48
CA ILE A 70 -16.67 -25.49 -5.27
C ILE A 70 -15.57 -25.21 -4.24
N LEU A 71 -14.72 -26.19 -3.93
CA LEU A 71 -13.63 -26.01 -2.97
C LEU A 71 -12.66 -24.91 -3.40
N VAL A 72 -12.27 -24.84 -4.68
CA VAL A 72 -11.45 -23.75 -5.21
C VAL A 72 -12.18 -22.43 -5.06
N THR A 73 -13.45 -22.33 -5.46
CA THR A 73 -14.18 -21.06 -5.29
C THR A 73 -14.27 -20.62 -3.83
N MET A 74 -14.38 -21.54 -2.86
CA MET A 74 -14.51 -21.20 -1.45
C MET A 74 -13.17 -20.88 -0.77
N PHE A 75 -12.13 -21.68 -1.03
CA PHE A 75 -10.87 -21.64 -0.27
C PHE A 75 -9.70 -20.96 -0.98
N PHE A 76 -9.80 -20.69 -2.29
CA PHE A 76 -8.67 -20.12 -3.05
C PHE A 76 -8.18 -18.79 -2.47
N SER A 77 -9.09 -17.88 -2.11
CA SER A 77 -8.71 -16.59 -1.50
C SER A 77 -7.91 -16.78 -0.21
N GLN A 78 -8.32 -17.69 0.68
CA GLN A 78 -7.60 -17.96 1.92
C GLN A 78 -6.21 -18.57 1.68
N ILE A 79 -6.07 -19.43 0.66
CA ILE A 79 -4.78 -20.03 0.30
C ILE A 79 -3.83 -18.95 -0.23
N ILE A 80 -4.31 -18.08 -1.12
CA ILE A 80 -3.51 -16.98 -1.67
C ILE A 80 -3.13 -15.99 -0.58
N ASP A 81 -4.06 -15.59 0.29
CA ASP A 81 -3.78 -14.66 1.37
C ASP A 81 -2.71 -15.20 2.31
N ASN A 82 -2.79 -16.48 2.66
CA ASN A 82 -1.75 -17.15 3.46
C ASN A 82 -0.39 -17.20 2.75
N PHE A 83 -0.36 -17.34 1.43
CA PHE A 83 0.88 -17.29 0.66
C PHE A 83 1.46 -15.88 0.65
N ILE A 84 0.63 -14.87 0.36
CA ILE A 84 1.00 -13.45 0.37
C ILE A 84 1.56 -13.06 1.74
N TYR A 85 0.85 -13.36 2.83
CA TYR A 85 1.29 -12.99 4.17
C TYR A 85 2.62 -13.63 4.54
N LYS A 86 2.86 -14.89 4.16
CA LYS A 86 4.15 -15.56 4.39
C LYS A 86 5.30 -14.89 3.65
N GLU A 87 5.06 -14.43 2.42
CA GLU A 87 6.09 -13.77 1.60
C GLU A 87 6.35 -12.32 2.03
N LEU A 88 5.34 -11.66 2.59
CA LEU A 88 5.48 -10.29 3.10
C LEU A 88 6.23 -10.20 4.44
N VAL A 89 6.32 -11.28 5.23
CA VAL A 89 7.06 -11.25 6.51
C VAL A 89 8.51 -10.78 6.29
N LEU A 90 8.97 -9.81 7.08
CA LEU A 90 10.36 -9.36 7.03
C LEU A 90 11.28 -10.47 7.56
N LYS A 91 12.02 -11.09 6.64
CA LYS A 91 13.01 -12.12 6.93
C LYS A 91 14.28 -11.85 6.12
N VAL A 92 15.43 -11.95 6.76
CA VAL A 92 16.74 -11.79 6.11
C VAL A 92 16.83 -12.67 4.86
N GLY A 93 17.19 -12.06 3.73
CA GLY A 93 17.30 -12.72 2.43
C GLY A 93 16.00 -12.92 1.65
N GLY A 94 14.84 -12.53 2.20
CA GLY A 94 13.56 -12.49 1.46
C GLY A 94 13.46 -11.27 0.54
N GLU A 95 12.68 -11.38 -0.54
CA GLU A 95 12.51 -10.29 -1.52
C GLU A 95 11.87 -9.04 -0.87
N THR A 96 10.82 -9.24 -0.06
CA THR A 96 10.17 -8.15 0.69
C THR A 96 11.14 -7.44 1.63
N TYR A 97 12.04 -8.18 2.29
CA TYR A 97 13.05 -7.58 3.15
C TYR A 97 14.03 -6.70 2.36
N GLU A 98 14.50 -7.15 1.20
CA GLU A 98 15.40 -6.34 0.36
C GLU A 98 14.72 -5.09 -0.18
N MET A 99 13.47 -5.19 -0.63
CA MET A 99 12.68 -4.02 -1.03
C MET A 99 12.41 -3.07 0.14
N TRP A 100 12.13 -3.58 1.34
CA TRP A 100 11.93 -2.72 2.51
C TRP A 100 13.23 -2.05 2.97
N ARG A 101 14.36 -2.76 2.90
CA ARG A 101 15.70 -2.29 3.28
C ARG A 101 16.21 -1.21 2.32
N LYS A 102 16.06 -1.44 1.02
CA LYS A 102 16.44 -0.53 -0.07
C LYS A 102 15.27 -0.44 -1.07
N PRO A 103 14.31 0.46 -0.82
CA PRO A 103 13.14 0.62 -1.68
C PRO A 103 13.54 0.87 -3.14
N PRO A 104 12.97 0.12 -4.11
CA PRO A 104 13.24 0.29 -5.53
C PRO A 104 12.42 1.46 -6.09
N VAL A 105 12.49 2.61 -5.43
CA VAL A 105 11.81 3.86 -5.81
C VAL A 105 12.79 5.01 -5.63
N GLU A 106 12.56 6.09 -6.36
CA GLU A 106 13.33 7.33 -6.25
C GLU A 106 12.40 8.47 -5.81
N PRO A 107 12.19 8.64 -4.50
CA PRO A 107 11.39 9.73 -3.98
C PRO A 107 12.03 11.07 -4.27
N GLN A 108 11.22 12.12 -4.34
CA GLN A 108 11.70 13.48 -4.54
C GLN A 108 11.21 14.37 -3.41
N MET A 109 12.13 15.20 -2.91
CA MET A 109 11.81 16.33 -2.06
C MET A 109 11.79 17.60 -2.91
N LYS A 110 10.71 18.36 -2.86
CA LYS A 110 10.56 19.66 -3.53
C LYS A 110 10.31 20.71 -2.46
N VAL A 111 11.18 21.72 -2.40
CA VAL A 111 11.12 22.77 -1.38
C VAL A 111 10.78 24.11 -2.01
N TYR A 112 9.85 24.85 -1.40
CA TYR A 112 9.37 26.15 -1.85
C TYR A 112 9.54 27.15 -0.71
N PHE A 113 10.39 28.15 -0.91
CA PHE A 113 10.67 29.18 0.10
C PHE A 113 9.73 30.37 -0.06
N PHE A 114 9.36 30.98 1.06
CA PHE A 114 8.65 32.25 1.07
C PHE A 114 9.66 33.39 1.23
N ASN A 115 10.04 33.98 0.10
CA ASN A 115 10.95 35.12 0.08
C ASN A 115 10.20 36.41 0.42
N VAL A 116 10.73 37.16 1.38
CA VAL A 116 10.14 38.42 1.83
C VAL A 116 10.59 39.55 0.91
N THR A 117 9.67 40.43 0.54
CA THR A 117 9.96 41.53 -0.41
C THR A 117 9.95 42.92 0.23
N ASN A 118 9.32 43.08 1.40
CA ASN A 118 9.17 44.35 2.10
C ASN A 118 9.60 44.28 3.59
N PRO A 119 10.82 43.78 3.92
CA PRO A 119 11.23 43.57 5.31
C PRO A 119 11.23 44.85 6.15
N ARG A 120 11.56 46.01 5.55
CA ARG A 120 11.61 47.30 6.25
C ARG A 120 10.21 47.80 6.63
N ASP A 121 9.26 47.71 5.71
CA ASP A 121 7.88 48.17 5.92
C ASP A 121 7.17 47.25 6.91
N PHE A 122 7.43 45.94 6.83
CA PHE A 122 6.94 44.98 7.81
C PHE A 122 7.37 45.32 9.24
N LEU A 123 8.65 45.67 9.46
CA LEU A 123 9.15 46.10 10.77
C LEU A 123 8.56 47.44 11.24
N GLN A 124 7.93 48.20 10.35
CA GLN A 124 7.22 49.44 10.66
C GLN A 124 5.71 49.24 10.88
N GLY A 125 5.20 48.02 10.70
CA GLY A 125 3.82 47.65 11.01
C GLY A 125 3.00 47.19 9.80
N GLU A 126 3.52 47.31 8.57
CA GLU A 126 2.85 46.82 7.36
C GLU A 126 2.74 45.29 7.33
N LYS A 127 1.93 44.74 6.43
CA LYS A 127 1.86 43.28 6.22
C LYS A 127 3.11 42.79 5.49
N PRO A 128 3.68 41.62 5.87
CA PRO A 128 4.76 41.02 5.10
C PRO A 128 4.21 40.50 3.76
N ILE A 129 4.93 40.81 2.70
CA ILE A 129 4.64 40.41 1.32
C ILE A 129 5.61 39.31 0.94
N PHE A 130 5.07 38.11 0.73
CA PHE A 130 5.82 36.93 0.35
C PHE A 130 5.78 36.70 -1.16
N ARG A 131 6.91 36.24 -1.69
CA ARG A 131 7.03 35.67 -3.03
C ARG A 131 7.51 34.24 -2.89
N GLU A 132 6.72 33.29 -3.39
CA GLU A 132 7.13 31.90 -3.47
C GLU A 132 8.31 31.74 -4.45
N ILE A 133 9.37 31.06 -4.02
CA ILE A 133 10.53 30.70 -4.84
C ILE A 133 10.75 29.19 -4.73
N GLY A 134 10.60 28.49 -5.86
CA GLY A 134 10.75 27.04 -5.93
C GLY A 134 9.98 26.44 -7.11
N PRO A 135 9.99 25.10 -7.24
CA PRO A 135 10.63 24.16 -6.32
C PRO A 135 12.15 24.10 -6.47
N TYR A 136 12.84 23.84 -5.38
CA TYR A 136 14.19 23.26 -5.38
C TYR A 136 14.04 21.76 -5.14
N VAL A 137 14.45 20.96 -6.13
CA VAL A 137 14.18 19.52 -6.21
C VAL A 137 15.42 18.74 -5.81
N TYR A 138 15.25 17.79 -4.91
CA TYR A 138 16.26 16.83 -4.50
C TYR A 138 15.73 15.42 -4.72
N ASN A 139 16.45 14.62 -5.50
CA ASN A 139 16.20 13.19 -5.60
C ASN A 139 16.71 12.53 -4.32
N GLU A 140 15.89 11.68 -3.71
CA GLU A 140 16.21 11.01 -2.46
C GLU A 140 16.60 9.55 -2.73
N LYS A 141 17.62 9.07 -2.02
CA LYS A 141 17.94 7.65 -1.90
C LYS A 141 17.68 7.20 -0.48
N TRP A 142 16.77 6.25 -0.31
CA TRP A 142 16.39 5.70 0.99
C TRP A 142 17.09 4.37 1.24
N GLU A 143 17.74 4.25 2.39
CA GLU A 143 18.31 2.98 2.85
C GLU A 143 18.06 2.82 4.35
N LYS A 144 17.77 1.60 4.79
CA LYS A 144 17.74 1.24 6.21
C LYS A 144 19.08 0.57 6.57
N VAL A 145 19.66 0.94 7.70
CA VAL A 145 20.97 0.46 8.17
C VAL A 145 20.92 0.04 9.64
N ASN A 146 22.02 -0.55 10.14
CA ASN A 146 22.20 -0.92 11.55
C ASN A 146 21.08 -1.83 12.11
N PHE A 147 20.90 -2.99 11.47
CA PHE A 147 19.85 -3.94 11.83
C PHE A 147 20.18 -4.76 13.08
N THR A 148 19.19 -4.86 13.97
CA THR A 148 19.21 -5.80 15.11
C THR A 148 17.90 -6.58 15.13
N TRP A 149 17.98 -7.90 14.99
CA TRP A 149 16.81 -8.79 14.99
C TRP A 149 16.56 -9.37 16.37
N HIS A 150 15.30 -9.37 16.81
CA HIS A 150 14.94 -9.77 18.16
C HIS A 150 14.11 -11.07 18.19
N PRO A 151 14.30 -11.95 19.18
CA PRO A 151 13.51 -13.19 19.33
C PRO A 151 12.00 -12.97 19.48
N ASN A 152 11.59 -11.77 19.90
CA ASN A 152 10.18 -11.39 20.03
C ASN A 152 9.50 -11.10 18.67
N GLY A 153 10.18 -11.27 17.53
CA GLY A 153 9.62 -11.04 16.20
C GLY A 153 9.64 -9.59 15.76
N THR A 154 10.51 -8.76 16.33
CA THR A 154 10.74 -7.36 15.94
C THR A 154 12.14 -7.19 15.33
N VAL A 155 12.33 -6.08 14.62
CA VAL A 155 13.63 -5.67 14.07
C VAL A 155 13.87 -4.20 14.37
N SER A 156 15.04 -3.88 14.89
CA SER A 156 15.52 -2.51 15.05
C SER A 156 16.38 -2.10 13.86
N TYR A 157 16.26 -0.86 13.41
CA TYR A 157 17.06 -0.30 12.31
C TYR A 157 17.08 1.23 12.40
N GLN A 158 17.92 1.87 11.59
CA GLN A 158 17.93 3.32 11.42
C GLN A 158 17.68 3.67 9.94
N PRO A 159 16.70 4.51 9.61
CA PRO A 159 16.52 5.00 8.25
C PRO A 159 17.60 6.04 7.93
N THR A 160 18.04 6.04 6.68
CA THR A 160 19.00 6.99 6.12
C THR A 160 18.45 7.52 4.80
N LYS A 161 18.55 8.82 4.60
CA LYS A 161 18.11 9.50 3.38
C LYS A 161 19.27 10.32 2.83
N THR A 162 19.65 10.04 1.60
CA THR A 162 20.67 10.84 0.89
C THR A 162 19.97 11.71 -0.14
N PHE A 163 20.30 13.00 -0.15
CA PHE A 163 19.67 13.99 -1.01
C PHE A 163 20.63 14.42 -2.11
N PHE A 164 20.16 14.35 -3.36
CA PHE A 164 20.89 14.73 -4.55
C PHE A 164 20.16 15.87 -5.26
N PHE A 165 20.75 17.06 -5.28
CA PHE A 165 20.13 18.21 -5.95
C PHE A 165 19.92 17.95 -7.44
N ASN A 166 18.72 18.22 -7.92
CA ASN A 166 18.31 18.05 -9.32
C ASN A 166 18.11 19.43 -9.95
N ARG A 167 19.15 19.96 -10.59
CA ARG A 167 19.13 21.30 -11.20
C ARG A 167 18.11 21.42 -12.33
N GLU A 168 17.88 20.37 -13.11
CA GLU A 168 17.01 20.39 -14.29
C GLU A 168 15.53 20.54 -13.94
N GLN A 169 15.12 19.96 -12.81
CA GLN A 169 13.74 20.05 -12.33
C GLN A 169 13.53 21.19 -11.32
N SER A 170 14.60 21.90 -10.95
CA SER A 170 14.56 23.01 -10.01
C SER A 170 14.32 24.35 -10.71
N TYR A 171 13.62 25.25 -10.02
CA TYR A 171 13.41 26.64 -10.42
C TYR A 171 14.74 27.35 -10.72
N GLY A 172 15.72 27.18 -9.85
CA GLY A 172 17.04 27.80 -9.95
C GLY A 172 18.13 26.93 -9.35
N ASP A 173 19.26 27.54 -9.01
CA ASP A 173 20.41 26.86 -8.41
C ASP A 173 20.36 26.94 -6.87
N GLU A 174 21.07 26.06 -6.15
CA GLU A 174 21.14 26.16 -4.68
C GLU A 174 21.82 27.46 -4.20
N SER A 175 22.53 28.18 -5.09
CA SER A 175 23.09 29.51 -4.83
C SER A 175 22.07 30.65 -4.85
N ASP A 176 20.83 30.41 -5.30
CA ASP A 176 19.76 31.42 -5.30
C ASP A 176 19.51 31.95 -3.89
N LEU A 177 19.32 33.26 -3.79
CA LEU A 177 19.19 33.95 -2.52
C LEU A 177 17.73 34.07 -2.07
N VAL A 178 17.51 33.78 -0.79
CA VAL A 178 16.22 33.92 -0.10
C VAL A 178 16.40 34.90 1.05
N GLN A 179 15.58 35.95 1.07
CA GLN A 179 15.42 36.87 2.19
C GLN A 179 14.34 36.35 3.14
N THR A 180 14.73 36.01 4.36
CA THR A 180 13.84 35.47 5.39
C THR A 180 14.27 35.94 6.78
N LEU A 181 13.51 35.60 7.82
CA LEU A 181 13.89 35.91 9.19
C LEU A 181 15.13 35.15 9.63
N ASN A 182 15.95 35.80 10.46
CA ASN A 182 17.10 35.17 11.10
C ASN A 182 16.62 34.22 12.20
N ILE A 183 16.33 32.97 11.84
CA ILE A 183 15.71 31.97 12.73
C ILE A 183 16.47 31.81 14.06
N PRO A 184 17.81 31.69 14.11
CA PRO A 184 18.55 31.67 15.38
C PRO A 184 18.26 32.88 16.27
N LEU A 185 18.29 34.09 15.71
CA LEU A 185 18.04 35.33 16.45
C LEU A 185 16.61 35.39 17.00
N ILE A 186 15.62 35.07 16.16
CA ILE A 186 14.22 35.07 16.58
C ILE A 186 13.99 34.03 17.68
N SER A 187 14.58 32.84 17.54
CA SER A 187 14.47 31.78 18.55
C SER A 187 15.06 32.20 19.89
N ALA A 188 16.25 32.81 19.87
CA ALA A 188 16.88 33.32 21.09
C ALA A 188 16.07 34.44 21.75
N ALA A 189 15.48 35.34 20.95
CA ALA A 189 14.66 36.42 21.47
C ALA A 189 13.34 35.90 22.08
N ASP A 190 12.67 34.94 21.43
CA ASP A 190 11.41 34.36 21.92
C ASP A 190 11.62 33.62 23.25
N GLN A 191 12.70 32.85 23.39
CA GLN A 191 13.05 32.19 24.66
C GLN A 191 13.29 33.19 25.81
N MET A 192 13.66 34.44 25.49
CA MET A 192 13.85 35.51 26.47
C MET A 192 12.62 36.40 26.68
N LYS A 193 11.47 36.09 26.04
CA LYS A 193 10.23 36.89 26.12
C LYS A 193 9.85 37.19 27.57
N TYR A 194 9.93 36.20 28.45
CA TYR A 194 9.55 36.28 29.85
C TYR A 194 10.72 36.55 30.82
N ALA A 195 11.94 36.73 30.30
CA ALA A 195 13.09 37.08 31.13
C ALA A 195 12.95 38.51 31.69
N VAL A 196 13.63 38.80 32.79
CA VAL A 196 13.66 40.15 33.37
C VAL A 196 14.29 41.15 32.38
N LYS A 197 13.86 42.41 32.44
CA LYS A 197 14.28 43.49 31.53
C LYS A 197 15.79 43.59 31.35
N LEU A 198 16.57 43.45 32.42
CA LEU A 198 18.03 43.52 32.36
C LEU A 198 18.62 42.44 31.45
N THR A 199 18.11 41.21 31.52
CA THR A 199 18.54 40.08 30.69
C THR A 199 18.17 40.32 29.22
N ARG A 200 16.97 40.85 28.94
CA ARG A 200 16.55 41.20 27.58
C ARG A 200 17.42 42.30 26.98
N LEU A 201 17.72 43.36 27.74
CA LEU A 201 18.62 44.43 27.32
C LEU A 201 20.05 43.92 27.07
N ALA A 202 20.55 43.02 27.92
CA ALA A 202 21.85 42.41 27.75
C ALA A 202 21.92 41.58 26.45
N LEU A 203 20.89 40.77 26.18
CA LEU A 203 20.78 40.03 24.91
C LEU A 203 20.73 41.00 23.71
N GLY A 204 19.88 42.03 23.75
CA GLY A 204 19.78 43.02 22.68
C GLY A 204 21.10 43.75 22.40
N SER A 205 21.87 44.04 23.46
CA SER A 205 23.21 44.65 23.36
C SER A 205 24.20 43.69 22.71
N MET A 206 24.23 42.43 23.15
CA MET A 206 25.08 41.38 22.56
C MET A 206 24.77 41.16 21.08
N LEU A 207 23.49 41.05 20.71
CA LEU A 207 23.07 40.93 19.31
C LEU A 207 23.51 42.14 18.48
N GLY A 208 23.51 43.34 19.06
CA GLY A 208 24.00 44.56 18.43
C GLY A 208 25.51 44.52 18.17
N VAL A 209 26.29 44.08 19.17
CA VAL A 209 27.75 43.90 19.04
C VAL A 209 28.10 42.84 17.98
N LEU A 210 27.30 41.78 17.89
CA LEU A 210 27.45 40.72 16.89
C LEU A 210 26.89 41.09 15.50
N ASN A 211 26.44 42.34 15.29
CA ASN A 211 25.82 42.84 14.07
C ASN A 211 24.71 41.92 13.53
N GLN A 212 23.88 41.40 14.44
CA GLN A 212 22.75 40.55 14.05
C GLN A 212 21.55 41.40 13.65
N GLU A 213 20.97 41.09 12.50
CA GLU A 213 19.76 41.72 11.96
C GLU A 213 18.57 40.76 12.01
N THR A 214 17.35 41.34 12.03
CA THR A 214 16.08 40.60 12.07
C THR A 214 15.88 39.71 10.85
N PHE A 215 16.26 40.23 9.69
CA PHE A 215 16.21 39.53 8.41
C PHE A 215 17.62 39.15 7.98
N THR A 216 17.72 38.03 7.28
CA THR A 216 18.95 37.56 6.66
C THR A 216 18.68 37.19 5.21
N VAL A 217 19.70 37.34 4.38
CA VAL A 217 19.69 36.90 2.98
C VAL A 217 20.67 35.75 2.88
N ARG A 218 20.18 34.56 2.54
CA ARG A 218 20.98 33.33 2.50
C ARG A 218 20.70 32.56 1.22
N SER A 219 21.70 31.80 0.77
CA SER A 219 21.48 30.88 -0.34
C SER A 219 20.54 29.75 0.09
N VAL A 220 19.85 29.13 -0.86
CA VAL A 220 19.06 27.92 -0.62
C VAL A 220 19.92 26.81 0.00
N ARG A 221 21.16 26.66 -0.48
CA ARG A 221 22.14 25.71 0.05
C ARG A 221 22.37 25.93 1.55
N ASP A 222 22.60 27.17 1.94
CA ASP A 222 22.86 27.55 3.34
C ASP A 222 21.64 27.25 4.21
N LEU A 223 20.45 27.64 3.77
CA LEU A 223 19.21 27.40 4.51
C LEU A 223 18.92 25.90 4.67
N MET A 224 19.15 25.11 3.62
CA MET A 224 18.88 23.66 3.64
C MET A 224 19.94 22.90 4.44
N TRP A 225 21.22 23.07 4.10
CA TRP A 225 22.30 22.17 4.51
C TRP A 225 23.23 22.75 5.57
N GLY A 226 23.09 24.05 5.86
CA GLY A 226 23.71 24.70 7.00
C GLY A 226 24.67 25.81 6.62
N TYR A 227 24.70 26.83 7.47
CA TYR A 227 25.71 27.89 7.45
C TYR A 227 26.25 28.15 8.85
N ASN A 228 27.41 28.81 8.91
CA ASN A 228 27.98 29.27 10.17
C ASN A 228 27.22 30.49 10.68
N ASP A 229 26.60 30.35 11.85
CA ASP A 229 25.92 31.43 12.53
C ASP A 229 26.60 31.75 13.86
N SER A 230 26.95 33.01 14.07
CA SER A 230 27.70 33.46 15.25
C SER A 230 26.91 33.28 16.54
N LEU A 231 25.58 33.48 16.49
CA LEU A 231 24.72 33.33 17.65
C LEU A 231 24.53 31.85 17.98
N PHE A 232 24.34 31.02 16.97
CA PHE A 232 24.21 29.58 17.15
C PHE A 232 25.45 28.94 17.77
N ARG A 233 26.66 29.36 17.37
CA ARG A 233 27.91 28.94 18.00
C ARG A 233 27.97 29.33 19.47
N LEU A 234 27.69 30.59 19.79
CA LEU A 234 27.71 31.09 21.16
C LEU A 234 26.66 30.39 22.05
N ALA A 235 25.50 30.07 21.49
CA ALA A 235 24.45 29.39 22.23
C ALA A 235 24.92 28.03 22.77
N LYS A 236 25.81 27.33 22.08
CA LYS A 236 26.39 26.07 22.57
C LYS A 236 27.26 26.23 23.82
N ASP A 237 27.96 27.35 23.93
CA ASP A 237 28.85 27.60 25.07
C ASP A 237 28.08 28.04 26.33
N VAL A 238 26.83 28.48 26.16
CA VAL A 238 26.04 29.12 27.23
C VAL A 238 24.80 28.31 27.62
N MET A 239 24.21 27.53 26.71
CA MET A 239 22.99 26.78 26.99
C MET A 239 23.24 25.51 27.82
N PRO A 240 22.28 25.10 28.68
CA PRO A 240 22.35 23.81 29.36
C PRO A 240 22.49 22.67 28.36
N PRO A 241 23.24 21.60 28.67
CA PRO A 241 23.49 20.49 27.74
C PRO A 241 22.22 19.90 27.11
N GLU A 242 21.10 19.90 27.84
CA GLU A 242 19.81 19.39 27.36
C GLU A 242 19.21 20.21 26.19
N ASN A 243 19.57 21.49 26.08
CA ASN A 243 19.06 22.42 25.07
C ASN A 243 20.09 22.73 23.96
N VAL A 244 21.28 22.13 24.05
CA VAL A 244 22.32 22.31 23.02
C VAL A 244 21.97 21.46 21.80
N VAL A 245 21.82 22.11 20.65
CA VAL A 245 21.62 21.43 19.37
C VAL A 245 22.91 20.68 18.98
N PRO A 246 22.84 19.42 18.54
CA PRO A 246 24.02 18.55 18.36
C PRO A 246 24.89 18.86 17.13
N HIS A 247 24.61 19.92 16.36
CA HIS A 247 25.30 20.25 15.10
C HIS A 247 25.95 21.62 15.14
N ASP A 248 27.07 21.84 14.45
CA ASP A 248 27.84 23.11 14.49
C ASP A 248 27.32 24.19 13.54
N LEU A 249 26.51 23.79 12.56
CA LEU A 249 25.90 24.67 11.57
C LEU A 249 24.42 24.81 11.87
N PHE A 250 23.87 25.99 11.56
CA PHE A 250 22.44 26.19 11.55
C PHE A 250 21.87 25.98 10.15
N GLY A 251 20.82 25.19 10.02
CA GLY A 251 20.08 24.97 8.78
C GLY A 251 18.95 23.95 9.00
N LEU A 252 18.04 23.87 8.05
CA LEU A 252 16.76 23.16 8.17
C LEU A 252 16.93 21.64 8.18
N PHE A 253 17.88 21.10 7.41
CA PHE A 253 18.15 19.67 7.26
C PHE A 253 19.60 19.33 7.63
N VAL A 254 20.24 20.14 8.48
CA VAL A 254 21.61 19.89 8.94
C VAL A 254 21.70 18.52 9.60
N GLY A 255 22.74 17.78 9.23
CA GLY A 255 22.98 16.45 9.78
C GLY A 255 22.03 15.37 9.30
N LYS A 256 21.09 15.63 8.38
CA LYS A 256 20.17 14.63 7.81
C LYS A 256 20.70 13.93 6.56
N ASN A 257 21.52 14.61 5.76
CA ASN A 257 21.98 14.07 4.48
C ASN A 257 22.93 12.88 4.67
N GLY A 258 22.51 11.70 4.22
CA GLY A 258 23.30 10.47 4.25
C GLY A 258 23.57 9.94 5.66
N SER A 259 22.77 10.34 6.65
CA SER A 259 22.99 9.99 8.05
C SER A 259 21.83 9.20 8.65
N ALA A 260 22.09 8.55 9.78
CA ALA A 260 21.10 7.83 10.58
C ALA A 260 20.48 8.71 11.68
N ALA A 261 20.23 9.99 11.37
CA ALA A 261 19.84 11.02 12.34
C ALA A 261 18.37 10.95 12.80
N ASP A 262 17.53 10.13 12.16
CA ASP A 262 16.12 9.98 12.55
C ASP A 262 15.94 9.01 13.73
N GLY A 263 17.02 8.44 14.27
CA GLY A 263 17.00 7.53 15.42
C GLY A 263 16.73 6.07 15.05
N VAL A 264 16.63 5.24 16.09
CA VAL A 264 16.42 3.79 15.99
C VAL A 264 14.93 3.48 16.05
N PHE A 265 14.41 2.87 15.00
CA PHE A 265 13.04 2.35 14.95
C PHE A 265 13.06 0.87 15.25
N THR A 266 12.22 0.42 16.17
CA THR A 266 11.95 -1.02 16.38
C THR A 266 10.54 -1.30 15.85
N ILE A 267 10.43 -2.16 14.83
CA ILE A 267 9.16 -2.47 14.17
C ILE A 267 8.87 -3.97 14.20
N SER A 268 7.58 -4.30 14.17
CA SER A 268 7.10 -5.68 14.06
C SER A 268 7.33 -6.23 12.66
N THR A 269 7.92 -7.42 12.57
CA THR A 269 8.30 -8.06 11.28
C THR A 269 7.11 -8.66 10.51
N GLY A 270 5.94 -8.78 11.17
CA GLY A 270 4.79 -9.53 10.66
C GLY A 270 4.81 -11.04 10.97
N ALA A 271 5.94 -11.60 11.46
CA ALA A 271 6.10 -13.04 11.68
C ALA A 271 5.11 -13.63 12.70
N LYS A 272 4.72 -12.85 13.71
CA LYS A 272 3.73 -13.26 14.73
C LYS A 272 2.29 -12.94 14.33
N SER A 273 2.09 -11.79 13.71
CA SER A 273 0.77 -11.31 13.28
C SER A 273 0.95 -10.31 12.16
N MET A 274 0.28 -10.58 11.04
CA MET A 274 0.33 -9.71 9.87
C MET A 274 -0.39 -8.38 10.09
N ALA A 275 -1.36 -8.35 11.01
CA ALA A 275 -2.05 -7.12 11.41
C ALA A 275 -1.10 -6.08 12.03
N ASN A 276 0.04 -6.52 12.58
CA ASN A 276 1.06 -5.65 13.17
C ASN A 276 2.26 -5.46 12.23
N TYR A 277 2.19 -5.90 10.98
CA TYR A 277 3.32 -5.77 10.04
C TYR A 277 3.78 -4.31 9.92
N ALA A 278 5.09 -4.10 10.09
CA ALA A 278 5.74 -2.79 10.09
C ALA A 278 5.28 -1.79 11.17
N ALA A 279 4.39 -2.18 12.09
CA ALA A 279 3.98 -1.34 13.21
C ALA A 279 5.17 -1.04 14.13
N ILE A 280 5.31 0.22 14.53
CA ILE A 280 6.35 0.66 15.45
C ILE A 280 6.03 0.17 16.86
N ASP A 281 6.98 -0.57 17.43
CA ASP A 281 6.96 -0.98 18.83
C ASP A 281 7.55 0.12 19.72
N ASN A 282 8.70 0.67 19.32
CA ASN A 282 9.34 1.80 19.98
C ASN A 282 10.23 2.58 19.02
N TRP A 283 10.51 3.84 19.38
CA TRP A 283 11.47 4.71 18.71
C TRP A 283 12.48 5.22 19.74
N ASN A 284 13.77 5.00 19.50
CA ASN A 284 14.86 5.27 20.45
C ASN A 284 14.62 4.63 21.83
N GLY A 285 14.02 3.43 21.86
CA GLY A 285 13.65 2.75 23.11
C GLY A 285 12.42 3.34 23.82
N MET A 286 11.84 4.42 23.30
CA MET A 286 10.63 5.04 23.84
C MET A 286 9.38 4.47 23.14
N THR A 287 8.40 4.04 23.93
CA THR A 287 7.07 3.63 23.45
C THR A 287 6.08 4.81 23.40
N LYS A 288 6.46 5.94 24.00
CA LYS A 288 5.71 7.19 24.06
C LYS A 288 6.65 8.37 23.93
N LEU A 289 6.21 9.43 23.28
CA LEU A 289 6.90 10.70 23.20
C LEU A 289 6.91 11.40 24.57
N PRO A 290 7.91 12.26 24.85
CA PRO A 290 7.97 13.00 26.11
C PRO A 290 7.40 14.43 26.02
N PHE A 291 6.71 14.79 24.94
CA PHE A 291 6.45 16.20 24.60
C PHE A 291 5.09 16.73 25.04
N TRP A 292 4.08 15.86 25.15
CA TRP A 292 2.67 16.25 25.30
C TRP A 292 2.14 15.96 26.69
N GLN A 293 1.04 16.60 27.07
CA GLN A 293 0.51 16.50 28.44
C GLN A 293 -0.11 15.14 28.75
N ALA A 294 -0.80 14.55 27.78
CA ALA A 294 -1.51 13.29 27.97
C ALA A 294 -0.82 12.14 27.24
N ASP A 295 -0.92 10.97 27.85
CA ASP A 295 -0.44 9.71 27.29
C ASP A 295 -0.97 9.45 25.88
N THR A 296 -2.22 9.83 25.59
CA THR A 296 -2.86 9.65 24.28
C THR A 296 -2.13 10.38 23.15
N CYS A 297 -1.76 11.65 23.35
CA CYS A 297 -1.00 12.44 22.39
C CYS A 297 0.46 12.00 22.27
N ASN A 298 1.01 11.42 23.34
CA ASN A 298 2.37 10.88 23.34
C ASN A 298 2.47 9.49 22.70
N ARG A 299 1.37 8.81 22.36
CA ARG A 299 1.46 7.47 21.76
C ARG A 299 2.15 7.51 20.41
N ILE A 300 3.13 6.62 20.24
CA ILE A 300 3.71 6.31 18.93
C ILE A 300 2.85 5.19 18.33
N VAL A 301 2.07 5.54 17.30
CA VAL A 301 1.13 4.62 16.65
C VAL A 301 1.39 4.61 15.14
N GLY A 302 1.23 3.43 14.54
CA GLY A 302 1.33 3.24 13.10
C GLY A 302 2.71 2.76 12.66
N THR A 303 3.10 3.13 11.45
CA THR A 303 4.36 2.73 10.83
C THR A 303 5.25 3.94 10.55
N ASP A 304 6.46 3.71 10.04
CA ASP A 304 7.39 4.77 9.61
C ASP A 304 6.97 5.45 8.29
N GLY A 305 5.85 5.03 7.70
CA GLY A 305 5.34 5.54 6.43
C GLY A 305 5.83 4.80 5.19
N THR A 306 6.71 3.79 5.33
CA THR A 306 7.29 3.07 4.17
C THR A 306 6.65 1.71 3.91
N ALA A 307 6.00 1.13 4.92
CA ALA A 307 5.28 -0.13 4.82
C ALA A 307 4.07 -0.12 5.77
N TYR A 308 3.05 -0.92 5.46
CA TYR A 308 1.79 -0.97 6.20
C TYR A 308 1.20 -2.38 6.21
N PRO A 309 0.39 -2.74 7.23
CA PRO A 309 -0.36 -4.00 7.23
C PRO A 309 -1.23 -4.16 5.98
N PRO A 310 -1.35 -5.38 5.42
CA PRO A 310 -2.17 -5.66 4.24
C PRO A 310 -3.67 -5.55 4.53
N ASP A 311 -4.48 -5.68 3.47
CA ASP A 311 -5.95 -5.68 3.50
C ASP A 311 -6.56 -4.37 4.03
N LEU A 312 -6.14 -3.27 3.42
CA LEU A 312 -6.68 -1.95 3.69
C LEU A 312 -8.15 -1.83 3.27
N THR A 313 -8.97 -1.28 4.17
CA THR A 313 -10.37 -0.96 3.90
C THR A 313 -10.64 0.53 4.05
N PRO A 314 -11.68 1.10 3.40
CA PRO A 314 -12.05 2.50 3.56
C PRO A 314 -12.38 2.92 5.01
N ASN A 315 -12.78 1.98 5.86
CA ASN A 315 -13.11 2.24 7.27
C ASN A 315 -11.89 2.24 8.20
N THR A 316 -10.72 1.86 7.70
CA THR A 316 -9.48 1.79 8.49
C THR A 316 -8.86 3.19 8.61
N THR A 317 -8.42 3.58 9.80
CA THR A 317 -7.55 4.77 9.97
C THR A 317 -6.09 4.32 10.06
N ILE A 318 -5.29 4.66 9.06
CA ILE A 318 -3.85 4.39 9.06
C ILE A 318 -3.16 5.48 9.88
N HIS A 319 -2.10 5.13 10.61
CA HIS A 319 -1.24 6.10 11.26
C HIS A 319 0.17 6.04 10.69
N MET A 320 0.81 7.20 10.57
CA MET A 320 2.21 7.34 10.19
C MET A 320 2.93 8.14 11.27
N PHE A 321 4.08 7.66 11.72
CA PHE A 321 4.94 8.39 12.64
C PHE A 321 6.21 8.85 11.93
N ASN A 322 6.47 10.15 12.01
CA ASN A 322 7.74 10.74 11.62
C ASN A 322 8.24 11.59 12.80
N PRO A 323 9.47 11.36 13.32
CA PRO A 323 10.02 12.11 14.44
C PRO A 323 9.98 13.63 14.26
N GLU A 324 10.09 14.12 13.03
CA GLU A 324 10.05 15.54 12.70
C GLU A 324 8.67 16.18 12.90
N LEU A 325 7.60 15.38 12.89
CA LEU A 325 6.23 15.83 13.14
C LEU A 325 5.88 15.85 14.62
N CYS A 326 6.68 15.20 15.46
CA CYS A 326 6.49 15.16 16.91
C CYS A 326 5.15 14.57 17.38
N ARG A 327 4.43 13.89 16.48
CA ARG A 327 3.21 13.11 16.76
C ARG A 327 3.01 12.07 15.65
N SER A 328 2.23 11.04 15.96
CA SER A 328 1.64 10.20 14.92
C SER A 328 0.53 10.96 14.18
N LEU A 329 0.55 10.87 12.85
CA LEU A 329 -0.39 11.50 11.94
C LEU A 329 -1.43 10.48 11.48
N PRO A 330 -2.74 10.72 11.71
CA PRO A 330 -3.79 9.85 11.19
C PRO A 330 -4.03 10.14 9.70
N LEU A 331 -4.35 9.09 8.95
CA LEU A 331 -4.72 9.11 7.54
C LEU A 331 -6.05 8.37 7.39
N VAL A 332 -7.02 9.04 6.78
CA VAL A 332 -8.38 8.51 6.54
C VAL A 332 -8.63 8.38 5.04
N TYR A 333 -9.49 7.43 4.68
CA TYR A 333 -9.92 7.26 3.30
C TYR A 333 -10.61 8.53 2.77
N HIS A 334 -10.30 8.89 1.54
CA HIS A 334 -10.89 10.03 0.86
C HIS A 334 -11.66 9.62 -0.41
N LYS A 335 -11.04 8.83 -1.29
CA LYS A 335 -11.65 8.40 -2.56
C LYS A 335 -10.92 7.23 -3.20
N ASP A 336 -11.58 6.58 -4.15
CA ASP A 336 -10.95 5.63 -5.06
C ASP A 336 -10.10 6.36 -6.10
N VAL A 337 -9.00 5.72 -6.50
CA VAL A 337 -8.05 6.20 -7.52
C VAL A 337 -7.58 5.05 -8.39
N VAL A 338 -7.08 5.37 -9.58
CA VAL A 338 -6.43 4.39 -10.46
C VAL A 338 -5.09 4.96 -10.88
N HIS A 339 -4.03 4.17 -10.68
CA HIS A 339 -2.66 4.53 -11.06
C HIS A 339 -2.07 3.44 -11.96
N ASN A 340 -1.67 3.82 -13.18
CA ASN A 340 -1.08 2.90 -14.16
C ASN A 340 -1.86 1.59 -14.34
N GLY A 341 -3.19 1.67 -14.29
CA GLY A 341 -4.11 0.54 -14.43
C GLY A 341 -4.36 -0.28 -13.16
N VAL A 342 -3.78 0.09 -12.02
CA VAL A 342 -4.00 -0.55 -10.72
C VAL A 342 -4.98 0.30 -9.88
N ALA A 343 -6.06 -0.33 -9.40
CA ALA A 343 -7.02 0.32 -8.51
C ALA A 343 -6.43 0.53 -7.11
N GLY A 344 -6.78 1.65 -6.48
CA GLY A 344 -6.30 2.00 -5.15
C GLY A 344 -7.20 2.96 -4.41
N TYR A 345 -6.82 3.23 -3.17
CA TYR A 345 -7.49 4.14 -2.27
C TYR A 345 -6.59 5.31 -1.92
N ARG A 346 -7.12 6.53 -2.06
CA ARG A 346 -6.48 7.74 -1.56
C ARG A 346 -6.77 7.92 -0.08
N PHE A 347 -5.70 8.06 0.68
CA PHE A 347 -5.73 8.37 2.10
C PHE A 347 -5.07 9.73 2.35
N SER A 348 -5.69 10.52 3.21
CA SER A 348 -5.23 11.87 3.57
C SER A 348 -5.48 12.15 5.05
N PRO A 349 -4.67 13.01 5.70
CA PRO A 349 -4.99 13.52 7.00
C PRO A 349 -6.34 14.23 6.99
N PRO A 350 -7.18 14.07 8.02
CA PRO A 350 -8.37 14.90 8.20
C PRO A 350 -8.03 16.39 8.11
N THR A 351 -8.90 17.20 7.52
CA THR A 351 -8.65 18.64 7.35
C THR A 351 -8.44 19.36 8.69
N ASN A 352 -9.10 18.88 9.75
CA ASN A 352 -9.02 19.39 11.12
C ASN A 352 -7.85 18.81 11.96
N THR A 353 -6.86 18.17 11.33
CA THR A 353 -5.74 17.53 12.04
C THR A 353 -4.93 18.53 12.89
N PHE A 354 -4.77 19.77 12.41
CA PHE A 354 -4.05 20.84 13.10
C PHE A 354 -4.98 21.91 13.69
N ASP A 355 -6.25 21.57 13.89
CA ASP A 355 -7.23 22.50 14.46
C ASP A 355 -7.20 22.50 15.98
N THR A 356 -7.78 23.54 16.56
CA THR A 356 -7.90 23.68 18.02
C THR A 356 -8.84 22.63 18.61
N PRO A 357 -8.79 22.39 19.94
CA PRO A 357 -9.69 21.46 20.63
C PRO A 357 -11.19 21.78 20.47
N ALA A 358 -11.54 23.01 20.13
CA ALA A 358 -12.92 23.40 19.86
C ALA A 358 -13.49 22.71 18.61
N THR A 359 -12.65 22.51 17.58
CA THR A 359 -13.02 21.85 16.33
C THR A 359 -12.62 20.38 16.31
N ASN A 360 -11.53 20.02 17.00
CA ASN A 360 -11.03 18.66 17.12
C ASN A 360 -10.64 18.35 18.58
N PRO A 361 -11.56 17.82 19.40
CA PRO A 361 -11.32 17.56 20.82
C PRO A 361 -10.12 16.66 21.13
N ASP A 362 -9.75 15.76 20.20
CA ASP A 362 -8.59 14.88 20.36
C ASP A 362 -7.27 15.67 20.41
N ASN A 363 -7.26 16.91 19.91
CA ASN A 363 -6.09 17.78 19.96
C ASN A 363 -5.88 18.48 21.31
N ALA A 364 -6.76 18.28 22.31
CA ALA A 364 -6.65 18.92 23.63
C ALA A 364 -5.28 18.73 24.29
N CYS A 365 -4.69 17.53 24.18
CA CYS A 365 -3.41 17.23 24.82
C CYS A 365 -2.17 17.68 24.03
N PHE A 366 -2.33 18.14 22.79
CA PHE A 366 -1.27 18.78 22.02
C PHE A 366 -1.09 20.26 22.38
N CYS A 367 -1.98 20.79 23.23
CA CYS A 367 -1.86 22.16 23.68
C CYS A 367 -0.61 22.36 24.53
N PRO A 368 0.24 23.35 24.22
CA PRO A 368 1.38 23.66 25.08
C PRO A 368 0.90 24.02 26.50
N PRO A 369 1.61 23.60 27.56
CA PRO A 369 1.24 23.94 28.92
C PRO A 369 1.13 25.45 29.14
N GLY A 370 0.08 25.91 29.81
CA GLY A 370 -0.12 27.32 30.16
C GLY A 370 -0.76 28.19 29.06
N THR A 371 -0.93 27.70 27.82
CA THR A 371 -1.55 28.50 26.75
C THR A 371 -3.05 28.68 26.97
N MET A 372 -3.75 27.64 27.40
CA MET A 372 -5.19 27.73 27.67
C MET A 372 -5.48 28.72 28.80
N GLU A 373 -4.67 28.71 29.85
CA GLU A 373 -4.80 29.59 31.01
C GLU A 373 -4.46 31.04 30.68
N ARG A 374 -3.45 31.27 29.83
CA ARG A 374 -2.97 32.61 29.47
C ARG A 374 -3.80 33.26 28.36
N ASP A 375 -4.09 32.49 27.32
CA ASP A 375 -4.60 33.00 26.04
C ASP A 375 -6.09 32.66 25.83
N GLY A 376 -6.67 31.82 26.70
CA GLY A 376 -8.07 31.36 26.63
C GLY A 376 -8.35 30.41 25.47
N ASN A 377 -7.32 30.02 24.71
CA ASN A 377 -7.41 29.13 23.55
C ASN A 377 -6.12 28.31 23.37
N CYS A 378 -6.18 27.35 22.45
CA CYS A 378 -5.07 26.48 22.11
C CYS A 378 -4.35 26.92 20.83
N GLY A 379 -4.04 28.21 20.74
CA GLY A 379 -3.45 28.82 19.56
C GLY A 379 -4.46 28.98 18.41
N THR A 380 -3.93 29.13 17.19
CA THR A 380 -4.72 29.40 15.98
C THR A 380 -5.03 28.12 15.22
N GLN A 381 -6.26 27.99 14.73
CA GLN A 381 -6.69 26.85 13.92
C GLN A 381 -5.81 26.67 12.66
N GLY A 382 -5.41 25.43 12.37
CA GLY A 382 -4.55 25.07 11.25
C GLY A 382 -3.05 25.16 11.54
N LEU A 383 -2.66 25.49 12.77
CA LEU A 383 -1.27 25.52 13.22
C LEU A 383 -1.02 24.48 14.31
N PHE A 384 0.05 23.71 14.14
CA PHE A 384 0.51 22.76 15.13
C PHE A 384 1.87 23.18 15.69
N ASN A 385 1.89 23.62 16.95
CA ASN A 385 3.12 24.06 17.61
C ASN A 385 4.05 22.86 17.87
N ILE A 386 5.31 22.97 17.44
CA ILE A 386 6.34 21.94 17.59
C ILE A 386 7.55 22.41 18.42
N SER A 387 7.41 23.49 19.19
CA SER A 387 8.52 24.04 19.98
C SER A 387 9.10 23.01 20.97
N SER A 388 8.23 22.21 21.59
CA SER A 388 8.61 21.19 22.59
C SER A 388 9.58 20.14 22.06
N CYS A 389 9.55 19.83 20.76
CA CYS A 389 10.43 18.84 20.14
C CYS A 389 11.51 19.47 19.24
N LYS A 390 11.57 20.80 19.18
CA LYS A 390 12.55 21.57 18.40
C LYS A 390 13.40 22.48 19.27
N PHE A 391 13.86 21.96 20.41
CA PHE A 391 14.79 22.65 21.31
C PHE A 391 14.28 24.04 21.75
N GLY A 392 12.95 24.20 21.88
CA GLY A 392 12.32 25.46 22.28
C GLY A 392 12.26 26.53 21.20
N ALA A 393 12.68 26.24 19.95
CA ALA A 393 12.48 27.17 18.84
C ALA A 393 10.98 27.35 18.57
N PRO A 394 10.49 28.59 18.32
CA PRO A 394 9.06 28.87 18.18
C PRO A 394 8.54 28.47 16.80
N MET A 395 8.55 27.17 16.49
CA MET A 395 8.13 26.64 15.19
C MET A 395 6.73 26.03 15.24
N ALA A 396 6.00 26.16 14.13
CA ALA A 396 4.71 25.50 13.94
C ALA A 396 4.58 24.89 12.53
N ILE A 397 3.93 23.74 12.46
CA ILE A 397 3.56 23.06 11.20
C ILE A 397 2.16 23.54 10.77
N SER A 398 1.98 23.73 9.47
CA SER A 398 0.66 23.92 8.87
C SER A 398 0.57 23.17 7.54
N TRP A 399 -0.60 23.16 6.92
CA TRP A 399 -0.71 22.84 5.50
C TRP A 399 -0.13 23.99 4.65
N PRO A 400 0.36 23.72 3.43
CA PRO A 400 0.93 24.76 2.57
C PRO A 400 -0.05 25.89 2.27
N HIS A 401 0.47 27.12 2.29
CA HIS A 401 -0.28 28.37 2.19
C HIS A 401 -1.43 28.49 3.20
N PHE A 402 -1.27 27.89 4.39
CA PHE A 402 -2.31 27.81 5.41
C PHE A 402 -3.63 27.22 4.93
N LEU A 403 -3.56 26.26 3.99
CA LEU A 403 -4.74 25.50 3.56
C LEU A 403 -5.48 24.92 4.80
N HIS A 404 -6.81 25.06 4.84
CA HIS A 404 -7.66 24.67 5.98
C HIS A 404 -7.44 25.43 7.31
N GLY A 405 -6.52 26.39 7.37
CA GLY A 405 -6.30 27.20 8.57
C GLY A 405 -7.32 28.32 8.77
N ASP A 406 -7.24 28.99 9.92
CA ASP A 406 -8.05 30.17 10.22
C ASP A 406 -7.83 31.26 9.14
N PRO A 407 -8.90 31.84 8.57
CA PRO A 407 -8.79 32.94 7.59
C PRO A 407 -7.90 34.10 8.04
N LYS A 408 -7.81 34.37 9.35
CA LYS A 408 -6.93 35.41 9.92
C LYS A 408 -5.45 35.19 9.62
N LEU A 409 -5.02 33.96 9.36
CA LEU A 409 -3.65 33.66 8.94
C LEU A 409 -3.34 34.30 7.58
N LEU A 410 -4.32 34.32 6.68
CA LEU A 410 -4.21 34.93 5.36
C LEU A 410 -4.45 36.44 5.39
N GLU A 411 -5.32 36.93 6.29
CA GLU A 411 -5.56 38.37 6.43
C GLU A 411 -4.30 39.15 6.84
N ASN A 412 -3.37 38.50 7.55
CA ASN A 412 -2.16 39.14 8.10
C ASN A 412 -0.94 39.11 7.16
N VAL A 413 -1.07 38.55 5.96
CA VAL A 413 0.05 38.36 5.01
C VAL A 413 -0.41 38.63 3.58
N GLU A 414 0.53 38.90 2.69
CA GLU A 414 0.27 38.98 1.24
C GLU A 414 1.13 37.96 0.48
N GLY A 415 0.59 37.43 -0.63
CA GLY A 415 1.31 36.50 -1.51
C GLY A 415 1.07 35.01 -1.26
N LEU A 416 0.27 34.63 -0.25
CA LEU A 416 -0.16 33.23 -0.08
C LEU A 416 -1.48 32.96 -0.81
N SER A 417 -1.58 31.81 -1.46
CA SER A 417 -2.78 31.38 -2.20
C SER A 417 -3.01 29.87 -2.00
N PRO A 418 -3.81 29.45 -1.00
CA PRO A 418 -4.10 28.02 -0.78
C PRO A 418 -4.88 27.39 -1.93
N ASP A 419 -4.43 26.23 -2.39
CA ASP A 419 -5.06 25.41 -3.42
C ASP A 419 -5.08 23.94 -2.97
N PRO A 420 -6.24 23.32 -2.73
CA PRO A 420 -6.35 21.92 -2.32
C PRO A 420 -5.64 20.92 -3.25
N ASN A 421 -5.58 21.17 -4.56
CA ASN A 421 -4.95 20.26 -5.51
C ASN A 421 -3.41 20.32 -5.43
N ARG A 422 -2.86 21.52 -5.23
CA ARG A 422 -1.42 21.74 -5.12
C ARG A 422 -0.89 21.45 -3.71
N HIS A 423 -1.68 21.75 -2.69
CA HIS A 423 -1.22 21.80 -1.30
C HIS A 423 -1.76 20.66 -0.43
N GLY A 424 -2.72 19.86 -0.93
CA GLY A 424 -3.27 18.73 -0.19
C GLY A 424 -2.27 17.59 -0.02
N PHE A 425 -2.16 17.06 1.20
CA PHE A 425 -1.41 15.83 1.50
C PHE A 425 -2.20 14.60 1.05
N PHE A 426 -1.56 13.63 0.39
CA PHE A 426 -2.18 12.32 0.16
C PHE A 426 -1.16 11.19 0.03
N ILE A 427 -1.62 9.97 0.28
CA ILE A 427 -0.96 8.72 -0.11
C ILE A 427 -2.00 7.81 -0.76
N ASP A 428 -1.68 7.31 -1.94
CA ASP A 428 -2.53 6.40 -2.69
C ASP A 428 -2.02 4.97 -2.51
N PHE A 429 -2.84 4.10 -1.94
CA PHE A 429 -2.49 2.72 -1.59
C PHE A 429 -3.17 1.72 -2.51
N GLN A 430 -2.45 0.66 -2.90
CA GLN A 430 -3.08 -0.54 -3.40
C GLN A 430 -3.72 -1.30 -2.22
N PRO A 431 -5.01 -1.67 -2.24
CA PRO A 431 -5.71 -2.06 -1.01
C PRO A 431 -5.28 -3.42 -0.44
N LYS A 432 -4.92 -4.37 -1.29
CA LYS A 432 -4.62 -5.75 -0.88
C LYS A 432 -3.30 -5.84 -0.10
N LEU A 433 -2.25 -5.21 -0.62
CA LEU A 433 -0.90 -5.24 -0.05
C LEU A 433 -0.56 -3.99 0.76
N THR A 434 -1.40 -2.95 0.67
CA THR A 434 -1.18 -1.63 1.29
C THR A 434 0.16 -1.00 0.90
N ILE A 435 0.53 -1.16 -0.38
CA ILE A 435 1.72 -0.55 -0.98
C ILE A 435 1.35 0.84 -1.50
N ALA A 436 2.15 1.85 -1.13
CA ALA A 436 1.99 3.20 -1.65
C ALA A 436 2.37 3.26 -3.13
N MET A 437 1.39 3.59 -3.99
CA MET A 437 1.57 3.73 -5.43
C MET A 437 2.00 5.14 -5.83
N ALA A 438 1.48 6.14 -5.11
CA ALA A 438 1.84 7.54 -5.22
C ALA A 438 1.72 8.18 -3.83
N ALA A 439 2.61 9.10 -3.48
CA ALA A 439 2.61 9.76 -2.19
C ALA A 439 3.09 11.20 -2.32
N LYS A 440 2.33 12.12 -1.73
CA LYS A 440 2.62 13.55 -1.68
C LYS A 440 2.45 14.05 -0.25
N ALA A 441 3.49 13.87 0.55
CA ALA A 441 3.55 14.44 1.88
C ALA A 441 3.86 15.94 1.76
N ARG A 442 2.86 16.78 2.02
CA ARG A 442 2.97 18.24 1.86
C ARG A 442 2.72 18.95 3.18
N MET A 443 3.68 19.77 3.61
CA MET A 443 3.61 20.52 4.85
C MET A 443 4.37 21.82 4.75
N GLN A 444 4.01 22.77 5.62
CA GLN A 444 4.64 24.08 5.73
C GLN A 444 5.20 24.29 7.13
N ILE A 445 6.38 24.89 7.18
CA ILE A 445 7.04 25.27 8.42
C ILE A 445 6.92 26.78 8.59
N ASN A 446 6.50 27.18 9.78
CA ASN A 446 6.24 28.55 10.17
C ASN A 446 7.01 28.89 11.43
N LEU A 447 7.39 30.15 11.57
CA LEU A 447 7.95 30.73 12.79
C LEU A 447 6.85 31.51 13.50
N MET A 448 6.57 31.16 14.75
CA MET A 448 5.61 31.84 15.60
C MET A 448 6.28 33.09 16.17
N LEU A 449 5.91 34.25 15.65
CA LEU A 449 6.46 35.51 16.11
C LEU A 449 5.72 35.97 17.36
N SER A 450 6.49 36.42 18.35
CA SER A 450 6.03 37.05 19.57
C SER A 450 6.50 38.50 19.62
N LYS A 451 5.73 39.38 20.26
CA LYS A 451 6.25 40.70 20.63
C LYS A 451 7.23 40.54 21.80
N VAL A 452 8.48 40.96 21.59
CA VAL A 452 9.53 40.95 22.63
C VAL A 452 10.08 42.36 22.80
N GLU A 453 9.86 42.93 23.98
CA GLU A 453 10.32 44.26 24.33
C GLU A 453 11.80 44.24 24.75
N ASP A 454 12.43 45.42 24.74
CA ASP A 454 13.83 45.64 25.15
C ASP A 454 14.92 44.97 24.27
N ILE A 455 14.54 44.24 23.21
CA ILE A 455 15.46 43.70 22.21
C ILE A 455 15.26 44.45 20.88
N LYS A 456 16.17 45.39 20.58
CA LYS A 456 16.07 46.29 19.42
C LYS A 456 15.83 45.58 18.08
N GLN A 457 16.42 44.40 17.91
CA GLN A 457 16.36 43.62 16.67
C GLN A 457 14.97 43.02 16.41
N VAL A 458 14.13 42.82 17.42
CA VAL A 458 12.81 42.18 17.25
C VAL A 458 11.64 43.05 17.69
N VAL A 459 11.91 44.27 18.17
CA VAL A 459 10.87 45.19 18.67
C VAL A 459 9.82 45.57 17.61
N GLY A 460 10.19 45.54 16.32
CA GLY A 460 9.30 45.80 15.20
C GLY A 460 8.46 44.59 14.77
N LEU A 461 8.66 43.42 15.37
CA LEU A 461 7.87 42.23 15.05
C LEU A 461 6.53 42.26 15.80
N ARG A 462 5.49 41.82 15.08
CA ARG A 462 4.15 41.63 15.62
C ARG A 462 3.85 40.15 15.77
N GLU A 463 2.85 39.83 16.59
CA GLU A 463 2.43 38.45 16.81
C GLU A 463 1.75 37.89 15.56
N MET A 464 2.33 36.84 14.97
CA MET A 464 1.78 36.15 13.81
C MET A 464 2.54 34.84 13.52
N ALA A 465 1.91 33.94 12.77
CA ALA A 465 2.60 32.83 12.14
C ALA A 465 3.28 33.30 10.85
N PHE A 466 4.61 33.31 10.85
CA PHE A 466 5.43 33.73 9.72
C PHE A 466 5.86 32.53 8.88
N PRO A 467 5.37 32.37 7.64
CA PRO A 467 5.70 31.22 6.81
C PRO A 467 7.16 31.29 6.34
N LEU A 468 7.92 30.20 6.51
CA LEU A 468 9.32 30.12 6.08
C LEU A 468 9.46 29.41 4.73
N PHE A 469 8.92 28.20 4.65
CA PHE A 469 8.91 27.37 3.45
C PHE A 469 7.85 26.29 3.58
N TRP A 470 7.45 25.71 2.45
CA TRP A 470 6.73 24.45 2.42
C TRP A 470 7.45 23.45 1.54
N PHE A 471 7.18 22.18 1.76
CA PHE A 471 7.81 21.10 1.01
C PHE A 471 6.80 20.03 0.61
N GLU A 472 7.13 19.33 -0.47
CA GLU A 472 6.51 18.09 -0.92
C GLU A 472 7.59 17.00 -0.86
N SER A 473 7.34 15.88 -0.19
CA SER A 473 8.19 14.68 -0.28
C SER A 473 7.35 13.46 -0.62
N GLY A 474 7.87 12.61 -1.49
CA GLY A 474 7.24 11.33 -1.86
C GLY A 474 7.50 10.94 -3.31
N ILE A 475 6.62 10.11 -3.86
CA ILE A 475 6.73 9.56 -5.21
C ILE A 475 5.52 9.94 -6.05
N ASP A 476 5.75 10.33 -7.30
CA ASP A 476 4.67 10.58 -8.26
C ASP A 476 4.03 9.29 -8.76
N LYS A 477 4.83 8.24 -8.93
CA LYS A 477 4.42 6.90 -9.39
C LYS A 477 5.46 5.86 -9.01
N LEU A 478 5.07 4.59 -9.00
CA LEU A 478 6.00 3.47 -8.94
C LEU A 478 6.77 3.32 -10.26
N PRO A 479 8.04 2.86 -10.22
CA PRO A 479 8.75 2.41 -11.42
C PRO A 479 8.00 1.28 -12.13
N GLU A 480 8.16 1.22 -13.45
CA GLU A 480 7.38 0.31 -14.31
C GLU A 480 7.51 -1.16 -13.88
N GLU A 481 8.72 -1.60 -13.56
CA GLU A 481 8.98 -2.98 -13.10
C GLU A 481 8.22 -3.30 -11.80
N VAL A 482 8.20 -2.37 -10.84
CA VAL A 482 7.50 -2.52 -9.57
C VAL A 482 5.99 -2.49 -9.79
N ASN A 483 5.51 -1.59 -10.66
CA ASN A 483 4.10 -1.49 -11.02
C ASN A 483 3.57 -2.76 -11.70
N GLN A 484 4.35 -3.36 -12.60
CA GLN A 484 3.99 -4.62 -13.26
C GLN A 484 3.90 -5.79 -12.27
N LYS A 485 4.87 -5.90 -11.36
CA LYS A 485 4.81 -6.89 -10.26
C LYS A 485 3.58 -6.66 -9.38
N LEU A 486 3.32 -5.42 -8.99
CA LEU A 486 2.16 -5.07 -8.18
C LEU A 486 0.85 -5.46 -8.87
N LYS A 487 0.72 -5.14 -10.16
CA LYS A 487 -0.45 -5.49 -10.96
C LYS A 487 -0.66 -7.01 -11.03
N MET A 488 0.42 -7.77 -11.25
CA MET A 488 0.36 -9.23 -11.26
C MET A 488 -0.12 -9.78 -9.92
N VAL A 489 0.44 -9.31 -8.79
CA VAL A 489 0.03 -9.80 -7.46
C VAL A 489 -1.39 -9.37 -7.10
N ALA A 490 -1.81 -8.16 -7.49
CA ALA A 490 -3.12 -7.61 -7.16
C ALA A 490 -4.27 -8.23 -7.99
N GLU A 491 -4.10 -8.41 -9.30
CA GLU A 491 -5.19 -8.76 -10.21
C GLU A 491 -5.22 -10.26 -10.58
N MET A 492 -4.05 -10.90 -10.68
CA MET A 492 -3.95 -12.29 -11.15
C MET A 492 -4.68 -13.31 -10.27
N PRO A 493 -4.73 -13.19 -8.93
CA PRO A 493 -5.44 -14.15 -8.08
C PRO A 493 -6.93 -14.27 -8.43
N GLU A 494 -7.63 -13.16 -8.69
CA GLU A 494 -9.05 -13.20 -9.03
C GLU A 494 -9.28 -13.85 -10.40
N ALA A 495 -8.45 -13.49 -11.38
CA ALA A 495 -8.50 -14.10 -12.71
C ALA A 495 -8.17 -15.60 -12.66
N ALA A 496 -7.17 -16.01 -11.88
CA ALA A 496 -6.80 -17.41 -11.69
C ALA A 496 -7.92 -18.19 -10.98
N ARG A 497 -8.52 -17.62 -9.92
CA ARG A 497 -9.67 -18.21 -9.23
C ARG A 497 -10.81 -18.47 -10.21
N ALA A 498 -11.18 -17.44 -10.98
CA ALA A 498 -12.25 -17.55 -11.97
C ALA A 498 -11.91 -18.59 -13.06
N GLY A 499 -10.72 -18.52 -13.64
CA GLY A 499 -10.28 -19.43 -14.70
C GLY A 499 -10.22 -20.90 -14.27
N ILE A 500 -9.63 -21.18 -13.10
CA ILE A 500 -9.56 -22.55 -12.55
C ILE A 500 -10.97 -23.05 -12.23
N SER A 501 -11.80 -22.22 -11.59
CA SER A 501 -13.16 -22.61 -11.20
C SER A 501 -14.04 -22.90 -12.41
N TYR A 502 -14.05 -22.01 -13.41
CA TYR A 502 -14.83 -22.22 -14.65
C TYR A 502 -14.33 -23.43 -15.44
N SER A 503 -13.03 -23.68 -15.47
CA SER A 503 -12.47 -24.87 -16.10
C SER A 503 -12.94 -26.15 -15.41
N MET A 504 -12.94 -26.18 -14.06
CA MET A 504 -13.41 -27.33 -13.29
C MET A 504 -14.92 -27.57 -13.46
N PHE A 505 -15.74 -26.52 -13.40
CA PHE A 505 -17.18 -26.64 -13.65
C PHE A 505 -17.50 -27.04 -15.08
N GLY A 506 -16.77 -26.49 -16.07
CA GLY A 506 -16.92 -26.85 -17.47
C GLY A 506 -16.62 -28.32 -17.73
N LEU A 507 -15.49 -28.83 -17.22
CA LEU A 507 -15.13 -30.24 -17.31
C LEU A 507 -16.16 -31.15 -16.62
N GLY A 508 -16.58 -30.79 -15.41
CA GLY A 508 -17.63 -31.52 -14.69
C GLY A 508 -18.96 -31.55 -15.46
N GLY A 509 -19.38 -30.43 -16.04
CA GLY A 509 -20.59 -30.31 -16.84
C GLY A 509 -20.54 -31.14 -18.13
N ILE A 510 -19.40 -31.12 -18.85
CA ILE A 510 -19.19 -31.94 -20.04
C ILE A 510 -19.26 -33.43 -19.68
N LEU A 511 -18.63 -33.85 -18.59
CA LEU A 511 -18.68 -35.25 -18.13
C LEU A 511 -20.11 -35.68 -17.75
N LEU A 512 -20.87 -34.83 -17.06
CA LEU A 512 -22.29 -35.08 -16.77
C LEU A 512 -23.13 -35.19 -18.04
N PHE A 513 -22.87 -34.33 -19.03
CA PHE A 513 -23.54 -34.39 -20.32
C PHE A 513 -23.22 -35.70 -21.07
N CYS A 514 -21.96 -36.13 -21.07
CA CYS A 514 -21.57 -37.44 -21.63
C CYS A 514 -22.27 -38.60 -20.91
N VAL A 515 -22.36 -38.56 -19.58
CA VAL A 515 -23.11 -39.54 -18.78
C VAL A 515 -24.59 -39.56 -19.17
N ALA A 516 -25.23 -38.40 -19.28
CA ALA A 516 -26.63 -38.29 -19.71
C ALA A 516 -26.85 -38.85 -21.12
N LEU A 517 -25.97 -38.54 -22.07
CA LEU A 517 -26.03 -39.09 -23.44
C LEU A 517 -25.85 -40.61 -23.46
N MET A 518 -24.94 -41.17 -22.67
CA MET A 518 -24.73 -42.62 -22.58
C MET A 518 -25.93 -43.33 -21.96
N ILE A 519 -26.55 -42.74 -20.92
CA ILE A 519 -27.78 -43.25 -20.31
C ILE A 519 -28.94 -43.19 -21.33
N TRP A 520 -29.10 -42.07 -22.03
CA TRP A 520 -30.15 -41.89 -23.04
C TRP A 520 -30.02 -42.89 -24.20
N LYS A 521 -28.81 -43.09 -24.74
CA LYS A 521 -28.54 -44.13 -25.75
C LYS A 521 -28.91 -45.54 -25.26
N ARG A 522 -28.64 -45.84 -23.98
CA ARG A 522 -28.99 -47.14 -23.38
C ARG A 522 -30.49 -47.33 -23.22
N MET A 523 -31.22 -46.29 -22.80
CA MET A 523 -32.68 -46.32 -22.70
C MET A 523 -33.32 -46.54 -24.08
N LYS A 524 -32.83 -45.83 -25.11
CA LYS A 524 -33.30 -46.01 -26.49
C LYS A 524 -33.00 -47.41 -27.03
N SER A 525 -31.81 -47.97 -26.78
CA SER A 525 -31.44 -49.34 -27.16
C SER A 525 -32.35 -50.40 -26.52
N LYS A 526 -32.71 -50.25 -25.23
CA LYS A 526 -33.67 -51.15 -24.56
C LYS A 526 -35.08 -51.04 -25.17
N SER A 527 -35.50 -49.85 -25.60
CA SER A 527 -36.83 -49.64 -26.20
C SER A 527 -36.98 -50.27 -27.59
N TYR A 528 -35.90 -50.41 -28.37
CA TYR A 528 -35.93 -51.13 -29.66
C TYR A 528 -35.88 -52.66 -29.50
N GLY A 529 -35.33 -53.19 -28.39
CA GLY A 529 -35.28 -54.64 -28.11
C GLY A 529 -36.59 -55.23 -27.59
N ALA A 530 -37.45 -54.43 -26.96
CA ALA A 530 -38.74 -54.89 -26.43
C ALA A 530 -39.87 -54.98 -27.49
N GLY A 531 -39.69 -54.40 -28.68
CA GLY A 531 -40.68 -54.41 -29.76
C GLY A 531 -40.55 -55.56 -30.77
N GLY A 532 -39.58 -56.47 -30.60
CA GLY A 532 -39.23 -57.50 -31.58
C GLY A 532 -39.69 -58.93 -31.25
N MET A 533 -40.39 -59.16 -30.13
CA MET A 533 -40.64 -60.52 -29.64
C MET A 533 -42.07 -60.70 -29.12
N SER A 534 -43.08 -60.41 -29.95
CA SER A 534 -44.48 -60.73 -29.61
C SER A 534 -45.39 -61.18 -30.77
N ASN A 535 -44.88 -61.43 -31.98
CA ASN A 535 -45.73 -61.80 -33.13
C ASN A 535 -45.28 -63.10 -33.83
N ALA A 536 -45.09 -64.19 -33.07
CA ALA A 536 -44.87 -65.51 -33.69
C ALA A 536 -45.55 -66.72 -33.00
N ASP A 537 -45.98 -66.63 -31.73
CA ASP A 537 -46.42 -67.84 -31.00
C ASP A 537 -47.88 -67.82 -30.48
N VAL A 538 -48.81 -67.11 -31.14
CA VAL A 538 -50.23 -67.04 -30.70
C VAL A 538 -51.20 -67.77 -31.65
N GLU A 539 -50.71 -68.61 -32.57
CA GLU A 539 -51.59 -69.33 -33.53
C GLU A 539 -51.56 -70.86 -33.42
N PHE A 540 -51.24 -71.43 -32.25
CA PHE A 540 -51.27 -72.90 -32.09
C PHE A 540 -51.83 -73.45 -30.77
N GLU A 541 -52.56 -72.66 -29.98
CA GLU A 541 -53.15 -73.15 -28.72
C GLU A 541 -54.62 -72.73 -28.54
N LYS A 542 -55.42 -72.93 -29.59
CA LYS A 542 -56.89 -72.98 -29.52
C LYS A 542 -57.41 -74.32 -30.04
N ARG A 543 -56.90 -75.43 -29.50
CA ARG A 543 -57.50 -76.74 -29.78
C ARG A 543 -57.16 -77.81 -28.75
N THR A 544 -57.60 -77.64 -27.50
CA THR A 544 -57.89 -78.75 -26.57
C THR A 544 -58.41 -78.22 -25.23
N ASP A 545 -59.64 -77.71 -25.23
CA ASP A 545 -60.46 -77.69 -24.00
C ASP A 545 -61.28 -78.97 -23.99
N ALA A 546 -60.73 -80.01 -23.38
CA ALA A 546 -61.49 -81.15 -22.94
C ALA A 546 -60.77 -81.80 -21.76
N VAL A 547 -61.57 -82.10 -20.73
CA VAL A 547 -61.34 -83.12 -19.70
C VAL A 547 -60.94 -82.60 -18.30
N THR A 548 -61.99 -82.32 -17.51
CA THR A 548 -62.34 -83.07 -16.26
C THR A 548 -61.46 -82.85 -15.00
N VAL A 549 -62.06 -82.13 -14.03
CA VAL A 549 -62.46 -82.64 -12.69
C VAL A 549 -61.53 -82.53 -11.45
N HIS A 550 -62.07 -81.76 -10.50
CA HIS A 550 -62.21 -81.96 -9.04
C HIS A 550 -61.08 -81.78 -8.01
N LYS A 551 -61.55 -81.09 -6.94
CA LYS A 551 -61.35 -81.28 -5.48
C LYS A 551 -60.02 -80.73 -4.91
N THR A 552 -59.96 -80.07 -3.75
CA THR A 552 -60.88 -80.01 -2.60
C THR A 552 -60.52 -78.84 -1.66
N ASN A 553 -61.58 -78.22 -1.09
CA ASN A 553 -61.78 -77.73 0.29
C ASN A 553 -60.63 -77.38 1.25
N GLY A 554 -60.88 -76.30 2.02
CA GLY A 554 -60.54 -76.22 3.45
C GLY A 554 -60.12 -74.84 3.96
N LYS A 555 -61.04 -73.87 4.07
CA LYS A 555 -61.63 -73.33 5.32
C LYS A 555 -60.70 -72.63 6.34
N SER A 556 -61.01 -71.34 6.51
CA SER A 556 -61.14 -70.54 7.75
C SER A 556 -59.91 -70.21 8.61
N ARG A 557 -59.63 -68.90 8.78
CA ARG A 557 -60.13 -68.13 9.95
C ARG A 557 -59.87 -66.62 9.80
N SER A 558 -60.84 -65.90 10.35
CA SER A 558 -61.02 -64.48 10.62
C SER A 558 -59.91 -63.80 11.43
N ALA A 559 -59.67 -62.50 11.21
CA ALA A 559 -60.10 -61.39 12.09
C ALA A 559 -59.18 -60.17 11.91
N GLU A 560 -59.81 -58.98 11.72
CA GLU A 560 -59.61 -57.70 12.45
C GLU A 560 -58.17 -57.28 12.85
N GLU A 561 -57.72 -56.02 12.74
CA GLU A 561 -58.41 -54.74 12.92
C GLU A 561 -57.47 -53.60 12.47
N SER A 562 -58.05 -52.58 11.84
CA SER A 562 -57.49 -51.23 11.63
C SER A 562 -57.77 -50.38 12.86
N THR A 563 -56.83 -49.57 13.34
CA THR A 563 -56.85 -48.08 13.56
C THR A 563 -55.99 -47.84 14.83
N ASP A 564 -55.41 -46.70 15.18
CA ASP A 564 -55.44 -45.31 14.72
C ASP A 564 -54.16 -44.60 15.27
N LEU A 565 -53.89 -43.44 14.69
CA LEU A 565 -53.07 -42.25 15.06
C LEU A 565 -53.08 -41.83 16.57
N PRO A 566 -52.46 -40.70 17.00
CA PRO A 566 -51.44 -39.80 16.40
C PRO A 566 -50.29 -39.38 17.37
N ARG A 567 -49.16 -38.90 16.81
CA ARG A 567 -48.57 -37.57 17.11
C ARG A 567 -47.44 -37.25 16.16
#